data_AF-A0A857JQ61-F1
#
_entry.id   AF-A0A857JQ61-F1
#
_cell.length_a   1.000
_cell.length_b   1.000
_cell.length_c   1.000
_cell.angle_alpha   90.00
_cell.angle_beta   90.00
_cell.angle_gamma   90.00
#
_symmetry.space_group_name_H-M   'P 1'
#
loop_
_entity.id
_entity.type
_entity.pdbx_description
1 polymer ?
#
loop_
_entity_poly.entity_id
_entity_poly.type
_entity_poly.pdbx_seq_one_letter_code
_entity_poly.pdbx_strand_id
1 'polypeptide(L)'
;MAESHVITALVSKHSELAGQIQHYQQEIARLNKSLGHVEATIKVFEPEYDLRTVSPKRTTGNARLFKPRECQMMVLDILRVASEPLTTTAITDKVQEPKRVPRL
;
A
#
# COMPACT_ATOMS: atom_id res chain seq x y z
N MET A 1 9.49 -33.19 -23.86
CA MET A 1 8.83 -33.20 -22.52
C MET A 1 8.81 -31.84 -21.82
N ALA A 2 9.32 -30.74 -22.41
CA ALA A 2 9.37 -29.42 -21.76
C ALA A 2 8.04 -28.62 -21.81
N GLU A 3 7.18 -28.84 -22.81
CA GLU A 3 5.94 -28.05 -23.00
C GLU A 3 4.91 -28.27 -21.87
N SER A 4 4.84 -29.48 -21.32
CA SER A 4 3.89 -29.81 -20.23
C SER A 4 4.20 -29.08 -18.92
N HIS A 5 5.49 -28.89 -18.60
CA HIS A 5 5.91 -28.18 -17.39
C HIS A 5 5.57 -26.68 -17.44
N VAL A 6 5.73 -26.05 -18.61
CA VAL A 6 5.39 -24.64 -18.82
C VAL A 6 3.88 -24.44 -18.68
N ILE A 7 3.07 -25.30 -19.31
CA ILE A 7 1.60 -25.24 -19.20
C ILE A 7 1.17 -25.43 -17.74
N THR A 8 1.74 -26.40 -17.03
CA THR A 8 1.40 -26.66 -15.61
C THR A 8 1.69 -25.43 -14.74
N ALA A 9 2.85 -24.79 -14.93
CA ALA A 9 3.22 -23.58 -14.20
C ALA A 9 2.26 -22.40 -14.51
N LEU A 10 1.89 -22.22 -15.79
CA LEU A 10 0.93 -21.19 -16.20
C LEU A 10 -0.48 -21.44 -15.64
N VAL A 11 -0.96 -22.69 -15.64
CA VAL A 11 -2.25 -23.04 -15.02
C VAL A 11 -2.23 -22.76 -13.52
N SER A 12 -1.14 -23.09 -12.83
CA SER A 12 -0.98 -22.77 -11.41
C SER A 12 -0.97 -21.26 -11.16
N LYS A 13 -0.34 -20.47 -12.04
CA LYS A 13 -0.35 -19.02 -11.89
C LYS A 13 -1.73 -18.42 -12.19
N HIS A 14 -2.44 -18.97 -13.18
CA HIS A 14 -3.81 -18.58 -13.50
C HIS A 14 -4.75 -18.81 -12.30
N SER A 15 -4.68 -19.98 -11.65
CA SER A 15 -5.52 -20.25 -10.48
C SER A 15 -5.22 -19.34 -9.29
N GLU A 16 -3.94 -19.02 -9.05
CA GLU A 16 -3.53 -18.05 -8.04
C GLU A 16 -4.15 -16.66 -8.31
N LEU A 17 -4.02 -16.16 -9.55
CA LEU A 17 -4.57 -14.87 -9.93
C LEU A 17 -6.11 -14.84 -9.85
N ALA A 18 -6.77 -15.91 -10.28
CA ALA A 18 -8.22 -16.04 -10.18
C ALA A 18 -8.70 -16.00 -8.72
N GLY A 19 -7.99 -16.71 -7.82
CA GLY A 19 -8.29 -16.67 -6.38
C GLY A 19 -8.09 -15.28 -5.78
N GLN A 20 -7.02 -14.57 -6.16
CA GLN A 20 -6.79 -13.19 -5.72
C GLN A 20 -7.91 -12.25 -6.18
N ILE A 21 -8.33 -12.36 -7.45
CA ILE A 21 -9.44 -11.56 -7.99
C ILE A 21 -10.72 -11.82 -7.20
N GLN A 22 -11.06 -13.10 -6.96
CA GLN A 22 -12.26 -13.46 -6.20
C GLN A 22 -12.23 -12.89 -4.78
N HIS A 23 -11.08 -12.98 -4.09
CA HIS A 23 -10.91 -12.42 -2.76
C HIS A 23 -11.15 -10.90 -2.75
N TYR A 24 -10.52 -10.16 -3.65
CA TYR A 24 -10.69 -8.71 -3.70
C TYR A 24 -12.11 -8.29 -4.09
N GLN A 25 -12.80 -9.04 -4.96
CA GLN A 25 -14.20 -8.79 -5.27
C GLN A 25 -15.10 -8.94 -4.04
N GLN A 26 -14.85 -9.95 -3.19
CA GLN A 26 -15.57 -10.14 -1.94
C GLN A 26 -15.32 -8.98 -0.97
N GLU A 27 -14.07 -8.53 -0.83
CA GLU A 27 -13.75 -7.37 0.02
C GLU A 27 -14.38 -6.07 -0.50
N ILE A 28 -14.40 -5.85 -1.81
CA ILE A 28 -15.11 -4.71 -2.43
C ILE A 28 -16.60 -4.78 -2.10
N ALA A 29 -17.24 -5.95 -2.24
CA ALA A 29 -18.66 -6.11 -1.91
C ALA A 29 -18.95 -5.84 -0.43
N ARG A 30 -18.09 -6.31 0.48
CA ARG A 30 -18.18 -6.06 1.92
C ARG A 30 -18.04 -4.57 2.25
N LEU A 31 -17.06 -3.88 1.65
CA LEU A 31 -16.85 -2.45 1.83
C LEU A 31 -18.03 -1.63 1.30
N ASN A 32 -18.55 -1.96 0.11
CA ASN A 32 -19.73 -1.32 -0.45
C ASN A 32 -20.96 -1.47 0.45
N LYS A 33 -21.18 -2.66 1.03
CA LYS A 33 -22.26 -2.87 2.00
C LYS A 33 -22.11 -1.98 3.24
N SER A 34 -20.89 -1.90 3.76
CA SER A 34 -20.59 -1.06 4.94
C SER A 34 -20.77 0.43 4.63
N LEU A 35 -20.33 0.86 3.44
CA LEU A 35 -20.54 2.22 2.93
C LEU A 35 -22.04 2.54 2.85
N GLY A 36 -22.86 1.65 2.27
CA GLY A 36 -24.31 1.84 2.20
C GLY A 36 -24.98 1.98 3.57
N HIS A 37 -24.52 1.25 4.61
CA HIS A 37 -25.02 1.46 5.97
C HIS A 37 -24.68 2.84 6.52
N VAL A 38 -23.46 3.33 6.27
CA VAL A 38 -23.03 4.67 6.70
C VAL A 38 -23.84 5.75 5.97
N GLU A 39 -24.03 5.63 4.66
CA GLU A 39 -24.84 6.53 3.85
C GLU A 39 -26.30 6.59 4.34
N ALA A 40 -26.91 5.43 4.62
CA ALA A 40 -28.24 5.36 5.20
C ALA A 40 -28.31 6.05 6.57
N THR A 41 -27.28 5.86 7.41
CA THR A 41 -27.19 6.50 8.74
C THR A 41 -27.07 8.02 8.61
N ILE A 42 -26.28 8.53 7.66
CA ILE A 42 -26.20 9.98 7.39
C ILE A 42 -27.59 10.52 7.06
N LYS A 43 -28.35 9.84 6.20
CA LYS A 43 -29.72 10.24 5.83
C LYS A 43 -30.73 10.17 6.96
N VAL A 44 -30.50 9.34 7.98
CA VAL A 44 -31.34 9.33 9.19
C VAL A 44 -31.17 10.63 9.97
N PHE A 45 -29.97 11.21 9.99
CA PHE A 45 -29.71 12.49 10.66
C PHE A 45 -30.02 13.71 9.79
N GLU A 46 -29.73 13.63 8.49
CA GLU A 46 -29.94 14.70 7.53
C GLU A 46 -30.43 14.14 6.18
N PRO A 47 -31.76 14.09 5.94
CA PRO A 47 -32.33 13.45 4.76
C PRO A 47 -31.90 14.07 3.42
N GLU A 48 -31.70 15.39 3.42
CA GLU A 48 -31.35 16.20 2.24
C GLU A 48 -29.84 16.27 1.98
N TYR A 49 -29.02 15.59 2.79
CA TYR A 49 -27.57 15.63 2.63
C TYR A 49 -27.14 15.02 1.29
N ASP A 50 -26.41 15.79 0.48
CA ASP A 50 -25.91 15.33 -0.82
C ASP A 50 -24.63 14.50 -0.66
N LEU A 51 -24.78 13.18 -0.59
CA LEU A 51 -23.66 12.24 -0.49
C LEU A 51 -22.68 12.31 -1.68
N ARG A 52 -23.07 12.89 -2.82
CA ARG A 52 -22.18 13.03 -3.99
C ARG A 52 -21.05 14.03 -3.75
N THR A 53 -21.17 14.90 -2.75
CA THR A 53 -20.10 15.84 -2.37
C THR A 53 -19.00 15.15 -1.55
N VAL A 54 -19.27 13.96 -1.01
CA VAL A 54 -18.30 13.21 -0.19
C VAL A 54 -17.30 12.51 -1.10
N SER A 55 -16.11 13.11 -1.24
CA SER A 55 -15.04 12.53 -2.05
C SER A 55 -14.35 11.37 -1.32
N PRO A 56 -13.98 10.28 -2.02
CA PRO A 56 -13.21 9.19 -1.44
C PRO A 56 -11.90 9.71 -0.83
N LYS A 57 -11.65 9.36 0.43
CA LYS A 57 -10.38 9.70 1.07
C LYS A 57 -9.27 8.88 0.41
N ARG A 58 -8.17 9.53 0.07
CA ARG A 58 -6.98 8.84 -0.44
C ARG A 58 -6.52 7.82 0.59
N THR A 59 -6.56 6.55 0.23
CA THR A 59 -5.86 5.50 0.97
C THR A 59 -4.38 5.68 0.68
N THR A 60 -3.70 6.56 1.43
CA THR A 60 -2.29 6.32 1.67
C THR A 60 -2.28 4.99 2.39
N GLY A 61 -1.79 3.92 1.75
CA GLY A 61 -1.58 2.67 2.47
C GLY A 61 -0.86 2.97 3.78
N ASN A 62 -0.95 2.08 4.77
CA ASN A 62 -0.08 2.11 5.94
C ASN A 62 1.38 1.92 5.49
N ALA A 63 1.90 2.85 4.70
CA ALA A 63 3.28 3.00 4.32
C ALA A 63 3.95 3.52 5.58
N ARG A 64 4.07 2.64 6.57
CA ARG A 64 5.27 2.62 7.38
C ARG A 64 6.40 2.41 6.38
N LEU A 65 6.86 3.51 5.79
CA LEU A 65 7.98 3.55 4.85
C LEU A 65 9.17 2.81 5.47
N PHE A 66 9.24 2.90 6.80
CA PHE A 66 10.16 2.19 7.65
C PHE A 66 9.40 1.28 8.63
N LYS A 67 9.79 0.01 8.68
CA LYS A 67 9.51 -0.89 9.80
C LYS A 67 10.08 -0.28 11.10
N PRO A 68 9.59 -0.70 12.27
CA PRO A 68 10.17 -0.26 13.54
C PRO A 68 11.70 -0.43 13.53
N ARG A 69 12.44 0.61 13.97
CA ARG A 69 13.92 0.69 14.03
C ARG A 69 14.66 0.66 12.68
N GLU A 70 13.99 0.46 11.55
CA GLU A 70 14.63 0.33 10.24
C GLU A 70 15.35 1.63 9.83
N CYS A 71 14.69 2.79 9.92
CA CYS A 71 15.30 4.08 9.57
C CYS A 71 16.54 4.38 10.43
N GLN A 72 16.47 4.14 11.74
CA GLN A 72 17.57 4.38 12.67
C GLN A 72 18.78 3.50 12.34
N MET A 73 18.56 2.22 12.05
CA MET A 73 19.63 1.31 11.65
C MET A 73 20.26 1.73 10.32
N MET A 74 19.45 2.10 9.33
CA MET A 74 19.96 2.58 8.03
C MET A 74 20.82 3.84 8.18
N VAL A 75 20.40 4.80 9.01
CA VAL A 75 21.20 6.00 9.30
C VAL A 75 22.54 5.63 9.94
N LEU A 76 22.53 4.73 10.93
CA LEU A 76 23.76 4.27 11.59
C LEU A 76 24.69 3.50 10.65
N ASP A 77 24.14 2.69 9.75
CA ASP A 77 24.92 1.97 8.75
C ASP A 77 25.55 2.94 7.73
N ILE A 78 24.81 3.97 7.30
CA ILE A 78 25.34 5.04 6.42
C ILE A 78 26.47 5.78 7.12
N LEU A 79 26.30 6.15 8.39
CA LEU A 79 27.34 6.85 9.17
C LEU A 79 28.55 5.96 9.45
N ARG A 80 28.36 4.65 9.61
CA ARG A 80 29.46 3.69 9.84
C ARG A 80 30.39 3.57 8.63
N VAL A 81 29.84 3.64 7.42
CA VAL A 81 30.60 3.48 6.17
C VAL A 81 31.10 4.83 5.64
N ALA A 82 30.57 5.95 6.13
CA ALA A 82 30.97 7.28 5.70
C ALA A 82 32.45 7.55 6.04
N SER A 83 33.26 7.78 5.01
CA SER A 83 34.66 8.20 5.15
C SER A 83 34.83 9.69 5.43
N GLU A 84 33.76 10.48 5.27
CA GLU A 84 33.75 11.93 5.41
C GLU A 84 32.53 12.40 6.19
N PRO A 85 32.58 13.59 6.83
CA PRO A 85 31.42 14.18 7.50
C PRO A 85 30.24 14.34 6.53
N LEU A 86 29.10 13.75 6.87
CA LEU A 86 27.87 13.86 6.08
C LEU A 86 26.96 14.96 6.65
N THR A 87 26.39 15.76 5.75
CA THR A 87 25.31 16.69 6.10
C THR A 87 24.00 15.94 6.29
N THR A 88 23.07 16.52 7.05
CA THR A 88 21.74 15.94 7.28
C THR A 88 21.01 15.63 5.98
N THR A 89 21.09 16.53 4.99
CA THR A 89 20.49 16.34 3.67
C THR A 89 21.09 15.15 2.92
N ALA A 90 22.42 14.98 2.97
CA ALA A 90 23.09 13.85 2.33
C ALA A 90 22.71 12.51 2.97
N ILE A 91 22.47 12.49 4.29
CA ILE A 91 21.96 11.29 4.99
C ILE A 91 20.54 10.99 4.52
N THR A 92 19.68 12.01 4.40
CA THR A 92 18.30 11.83 3.92
C THR A 92 18.25 11.27 2.51
N ASP A 93 19.02 11.82 1.56
CA ASP A 93 19.07 11.32 0.19
C ASP A 93 19.50 9.84 0.15
N LYS A 94 20.53 9.47 0.92
CA LYS A 94 21.03 8.08 0.99
C LYS A 94 20.04 7.09 1.63
N VAL A 95 19.20 7.53 2.58
CA VAL A 95 18.14 6.69 3.17
C VAL A 95 16.95 6.53 2.22
N GLN A 96 16.68 7.52 1.38
CA GLN A 96 15.54 7.52 0.44
C GLN A 96 15.77 6.63 -0.78
N GLU A 97 16.98 6.59 -1.34
CA GLU A 97 17.36 5.77 -2.51
C GLU A 97 16.89 4.30 -2.44
N PRO A 98 17.25 3.52 -1.40
CA PRO A 98 16.88 2.10 -1.32
C PRO A 98 15.37 1.86 -1.12
N LYS A 99 14.62 2.85 -0.63
CA LYS A 99 13.19 2.73 -0.29
C LYS A 99 12.26 3.39 -1.31
N ARG A 100 12.79 4.12 -2.30
CA ARG A 100 12.02 4.92 -3.28
C ARG A 100 10.97 5.81 -2.59
N VAL A 101 11.34 6.36 -1.42
CA VAL A 101 10.47 7.27 -0.68
C VAL A 101 10.38 8.58 -1.46
N PRO A 102 9.18 9.17 -1.65
CA PRO A 102 9.07 10.48 -2.27
C PRO A 102 9.89 11.52 -1.49
N ARG A 103 10.54 12.46 -2.20
CA ARG A 103 11.15 13.62 -1.54
C ARG A 103 10.05 14.41 -0.81
N LEU A 104 10.34 14.75 0.45
CA LEU A 104 9.49 15.60 1.30
C LEU A 104 9.62 17.07 0.90
#